data_AF-A0AAV0UNX2-F1
#
_entry.id   AF-A0AAV0UNX2-F1
#
_cell.length_a   1.000
_cell.length_b   1.000
_cell.length_c   1.000
_cell.angle_alpha   90.00
_cell.angle_beta   90.00
_cell.angle_gamma   90.00
#
_symmetry.space_group_name_H-M   'P 1'
#
loop_
_entity.id
_entity.type
_entity.pdbx_description
1 polymer ?
#
loop_
_entity_poly.entity_id
_entity_poly.type
_entity_poly.pdbx_seq_one_letter_code
_entity_poly.pdbx_strand_id
1 'polypeptide(L)'
;MRLRSVRTALWGLSFVGQLTDVTIGHRTGAAETLCSLPPEAYARAKVAYPASAFAIEALEAHSVATWYSDRFVDGDYAQLATDLVAACPLTSRISVVVYGLPEKDCAARESTGGGSVNSAADYVAFVTTLATAIGERKVQYILEPDAIALLADSSKCGQRAGYVANLQTAIGLLASTNENAEIYLDVGYWTLQDAAKSTVVVETVKQLAAMTNRVKGIVLNTSNYQSTSTLATLCTAFQTAIGSTDLHCIFDTSRNYHGGPASHEWCNVKSAGIGALPTKKTGLSNVDYLVWVKPPGASDGTCDGRTSDSMHGPGAGTFSDDLFQLLWNQGILVAEKGYPVIDGTVHGVTTRNSTSLGRDEEGPEQHEHEQEDPDDQEQATGKPNGTPVRTKSAFAVEKGGSSASAISSTFDASGTAIKSKESRLKAEEVSSSSPSSPSPPTTASRLADSHQISNESSSSSTAGSSVVVVLAVVAAAVVVLAAVVYVRRHQSRMLSESKTRELSALAPLPTTMVNFRPQPALVAPDSYLL
;
A
#
# COMPACT_ATOMS: atom_id res chain seq x y z
N MET A 1 -40.53 63.88 19.18
CA MET A 1 -40.20 65.32 19.07
C MET A 1 -38.85 65.55 19.79
N ARG A 2 -38.11 66.63 19.48
CA ARG A 2 -36.76 67.03 19.97
C ARG A 2 -36.42 66.55 21.41
N LEU A 3 -35.25 66.00 21.78
CA LEU A 3 -33.84 66.07 21.32
C LEU A 3 -33.07 67.36 21.70
N ARG A 4 -32.32 67.30 22.82
CA ARG A 4 -31.03 67.97 23.21
C ARG A 4 -30.81 67.73 24.73
N SER A 5 -29.62 67.58 25.34
CA SER A 5 -28.18 67.65 25.02
C SER A 5 -27.44 68.77 25.81
N VAL A 6 -26.59 68.34 26.74
CA VAL A 6 -25.48 69.09 27.37
C VAL A 6 -24.33 68.07 27.44
N ARG A 7 -23.19 68.15 26.74
CA ARG A 7 -22.18 69.21 26.49
C ARG A 7 -21.28 69.55 27.69
N THR A 8 -20.10 68.91 27.68
CA THR A 8 -18.84 69.47 28.21
C THR A 8 -17.77 69.26 27.14
N ALA A 9 -16.90 70.26 26.92
CA ALA A 9 -15.77 70.22 25.97
C ALA A 9 -14.48 70.51 26.76
N LEU A 10 -13.36 69.77 26.62
CA LEU A 10 -12.54 69.46 25.44
C LEU A 10 -11.56 70.60 25.10
N TRP A 11 -10.39 70.52 25.74
CA TRP A 11 -9.07 70.96 25.27
C TRP A 11 -8.08 69.83 25.69
N GLY A 12 -7.05 69.47 24.94
CA GLY A 12 -6.65 69.97 23.62
C GLY A 12 -5.13 69.96 23.48
N LEU A 13 -4.55 68.83 23.08
CA LEU A 13 -3.12 68.72 22.74
C LEU A 13 -2.94 67.67 21.64
N SER A 14 -2.27 68.05 20.55
CA SER A 14 -1.98 67.17 19.42
C SER A 14 -0.57 66.59 19.53
N PHE A 15 -0.40 65.34 19.11
CA PHE A 15 0.91 64.81 18.75
C PHE A 15 0.78 64.04 17.44
N VAL A 16 1.63 64.37 16.47
CA VAL A 16 1.72 63.65 15.19
C VAL A 16 2.91 62.70 15.30
N GLY A 17 2.65 61.41 15.11
CA GLY A 17 3.66 60.35 15.06
C GLY A 17 3.27 59.35 13.97
N GLN A 18 4.26 58.81 13.25
CA GLN A 18 3.99 58.03 12.05
C GLN A 18 3.24 56.73 12.35
N LEU A 19 2.24 56.43 11.52
CA LEU A 19 1.79 55.07 11.26
C LEU A 19 2.94 54.32 10.58
N THR A 20 3.71 53.55 11.35
CA THR A 20 4.49 52.45 10.77
C THR A 20 3.51 51.39 10.32
N ASP A 21 3.27 51.31 9.01
CA ASP A 21 2.43 50.27 8.42
C ASP A 21 3.12 48.90 8.64
N VAL A 22 2.69 48.19 9.68
CA VAL A 22 3.15 46.82 9.94
C VAL A 22 2.48 45.94 8.91
N THR A 23 3.13 45.79 7.76
CA THR A 23 2.70 44.87 6.72
C THR A 23 2.74 43.46 7.28
N ILE A 24 1.60 42.98 7.78
CA ILE A 24 1.42 41.58 8.20
C ILE A 24 1.44 40.75 6.91
N GLY A 25 2.66 40.44 6.48
CA GLY A 25 2.93 39.54 5.38
C GLY A 25 2.32 38.20 5.72
N HIS A 26 1.09 37.98 5.23
CA HIS A 26 0.48 36.66 5.18
C HIS A 26 1.39 35.79 4.33
N ARG A 27 2.33 35.09 5.00
CA ARG A 27 2.93 33.89 4.47
C ARG A 27 1.77 32.94 4.22
N THR A 28 1.31 32.90 2.98
CA THR A 28 0.46 31.84 2.46
C THR A 28 1.24 30.56 2.64
N GLY A 29 1.02 29.90 3.79
CA GLY A 29 1.73 28.68 4.15
C GLY A 29 1.54 27.67 3.05
N ALA A 30 2.61 27.37 2.32
CA ALA A 30 2.58 26.37 1.26
C ALA A 30 1.99 25.10 1.86
N ALA A 31 0.89 24.61 1.27
CA ALA A 31 0.14 23.52 1.85
C ALA A 31 1.06 22.31 2.01
N GLU A 32 1.13 21.77 3.23
CA GLU A 32 2.00 20.65 3.60
C GLU A 32 1.82 19.49 2.63
N THR A 33 2.80 19.31 1.73
CA THR A 33 2.77 18.24 0.72
C THR A 33 3.20 16.94 1.36
N LEU A 34 2.55 15.84 0.96
CA LEU A 34 3.10 14.51 1.17
C LEU A 34 4.36 14.34 0.30
N CYS A 35 5.30 13.54 0.79
CA CYS A 35 6.53 13.19 0.10
C CYS A 35 6.89 11.73 0.35
N SER A 36 7.44 11.09 -0.67
CA SER A 36 7.86 9.70 -0.68
C SER A 36 8.98 9.49 -1.69
N LEU A 37 9.66 8.35 -1.61
CA LEU A 37 10.44 7.83 -2.73
C LEU A 37 9.49 7.25 -3.79
N PRO A 38 9.78 7.43 -5.10
CA PRO A 38 9.13 6.68 -6.17
C PRO A 38 9.16 5.17 -5.91
N PRO A 39 8.10 4.42 -6.28
CA PRO A 39 8.11 2.96 -6.23
C PRO A 39 9.32 2.39 -6.98
N GLU A 40 10.08 1.51 -6.32
CA GLU A 40 11.35 0.93 -6.84
C GLU A 40 11.16 0.19 -8.19
N ALA A 41 9.93 -0.27 -8.46
CA ALA A 41 9.55 -0.86 -9.74
C ALA A 41 9.43 0.14 -10.92
N TYR A 42 9.23 1.44 -10.69
CA TYR A 42 8.97 2.43 -11.74
C TYR A 42 10.21 2.70 -12.60
N ALA A 43 11.40 2.77 -12.00
CA ALA A 43 12.66 2.94 -12.73
C ALA A 43 12.90 1.81 -13.74
N ARG A 44 12.66 0.54 -13.35
CA ARG A 44 12.76 -0.61 -14.26
C ARG A 44 11.60 -0.66 -15.27
N ALA A 45 10.39 -0.29 -14.87
CA ALA A 45 9.21 -0.30 -15.74
C ALA A 45 9.35 0.71 -16.90
N LYS A 46 9.83 1.94 -16.67
CA LYS A 46 10.05 2.94 -17.73
C LYS A 46 11.01 2.47 -18.84
N VAL A 47 12.00 1.65 -18.48
CA VAL A 47 12.97 1.08 -19.44
C VAL A 47 12.38 -0.12 -20.19
N ALA A 48 11.58 -0.94 -19.53
CA ALA A 48 10.93 -2.11 -20.14
C ALA A 48 9.73 -1.74 -21.03
N TYR A 49 8.98 -0.70 -20.66
CA TYR A 49 7.71 -0.29 -21.26
C TYR A 49 7.76 1.19 -21.69
N PRO A 50 8.51 1.53 -22.75
CA PRO A 50 8.74 2.93 -23.15
C PRO A 50 7.48 3.67 -23.63
N ALA A 51 6.42 2.95 -24.03
CA ALA A 51 5.11 3.56 -24.30
C ALA A 51 4.40 4.02 -23.02
N SER A 52 4.56 3.29 -21.92
CA SER A 52 4.01 3.64 -20.60
C SER A 52 4.87 4.64 -19.83
N ALA A 53 6.09 4.95 -20.30
CA ALA A 53 7.08 5.70 -19.52
C ALA A 53 6.62 7.11 -19.11
N PHE A 54 5.99 7.86 -20.01
CA PHE A 54 5.47 9.21 -19.73
C PHE A 54 4.41 9.22 -18.61
N ALA A 55 3.61 8.16 -18.54
CA ALA A 55 2.55 8.00 -17.54
C ALA A 55 3.14 7.65 -16.17
N ILE A 56 4.18 6.82 -16.14
CA ILE A 56 4.94 6.52 -14.93
C ILE A 56 5.63 7.81 -14.41
N GLU A 57 6.27 8.59 -15.28
CA GLU A 57 6.87 9.89 -14.92
C GLU A 57 5.85 10.90 -14.38
N ALA A 58 4.62 10.87 -14.89
CA ALA A 58 3.52 11.68 -14.36
C ALA A 58 3.06 11.23 -12.96
N LEU A 59 3.12 9.93 -12.64
CA LEU A 59 2.86 9.45 -11.27
C LEU A 59 4.01 9.75 -10.31
N GLU A 60 5.27 9.76 -10.77
CA GLU A 60 6.44 10.14 -9.96
C GLU A 60 6.41 11.61 -9.50
N ALA A 61 5.60 12.46 -10.14
CA ALA A 61 5.30 13.82 -9.68
C ALA A 61 4.32 13.87 -8.48
N HIS A 62 3.83 12.73 -8.01
CA HIS A 62 2.86 12.60 -6.93
C HIS A 62 3.31 11.58 -5.86
N SER A 63 2.87 11.79 -4.62
CA SER A 63 3.27 10.97 -3.47
C SER A 63 2.55 9.62 -3.43
N VAL A 64 3.08 8.61 -4.12
CA VAL A 64 2.80 7.19 -3.82
C VAL A 64 3.55 6.82 -2.55
N ALA A 65 2.88 6.38 -1.49
CA ALA A 65 3.50 6.13 -0.19
C ALA A 65 4.62 5.08 -0.28
N THR A 66 5.77 5.35 0.35
CA THR A 66 6.92 4.42 0.29
C THR A 66 6.63 3.19 1.15
N TRP A 67 6.79 1.99 0.59
CA TRP A 67 6.62 0.74 1.33
C TRP A 67 7.91 0.38 2.06
N TYR A 68 7.97 0.70 3.35
CA TYR A 68 8.98 0.19 4.26
C TYR A 68 8.63 -1.26 4.62
N SER A 69 9.22 -2.18 3.87
CA SER A 69 8.91 -3.61 3.84
C SER A 69 10.09 -4.43 4.34
N ASP A 70 9.83 -5.57 4.99
CA ASP A 70 10.87 -6.47 5.48
C ASP A 70 11.38 -7.46 4.40
N ARG A 71 10.72 -7.52 3.23
CA ARG A 71 10.95 -8.52 2.18
C ARG A 71 12.27 -8.26 1.45
N PHE A 72 13.09 -9.29 1.28
CA PHE A 72 14.37 -9.22 0.54
C PHE A 72 14.21 -8.84 -0.95
N VAL A 73 13.01 -8.95 -1.52
CA VAL A 73 12.71 -8.51 -2.89
C VAL A 73 12.46 -7.00 -3.00
N ASP A 74 12.22 -6.32 -1.87
CA ASP A 74 11.96 -4.88 -1.81
C ASP A 74 13.23 -4.09 -1.38
N GLY A 75 14.36 -4.78 -1.15
CA GLY A 75 15.68 -4.19 -0.91
C GLY A 75 16.16 -4.23 0.55
N ASP A 76 17.01 -3.27 0.92
CA ASP A 76 17.45 -3.02 2.30
C ASP A 76 16.61 -1.90 2.91
N TYR A 77 15.77 -2.24 3.89
CA TYR A 77 14.88 -1.28 4.55
C TYR A 77 15.64 -0.17 5.28
N ALA A 78 16.84 -0.43 5.81
CA ALA A 78 17.62 0.56 6.56
C ALA A 78 18.18 1.64 5.63
N GLN A 79 18.62 1.24 4.42
CA GLN A 79 19.00 2.18 3.37
C GLN A 79 17.76 2.94 2.86
N LEU A 80 16.64 2.25 2.61
CA LEU A 80 15.39 2.87 2.15
C LEU A 80 14.89 3.98 3.08
N ALA A 81 14.93 3.76 4.40
CA ALA A 81 14.55 4.78 5.38
C ALA A 81 15.52 5.98 5.40
N THR A 82 16.82 5.74 5.19
CA THR A 82 17.84 6.79 5.07
C THR A 82 17.60 7.64 3.82
N ASP A 83 17.39 6.99 2.68
CA ASP A 83 17.15 7.64 1.39
C ASP A 83 15.84 8.45 1.38
N LEU A 84 14.77 7.92 1.99
CA LEU A 84 13.47 8.59 2.13
C LEU A 84 13.60 9.90 2.91
N VAL A 85 14.35 9.89 4.01
CA VAL A 85 14.56 11.07 4.86
C VAL A 85 15.47 12.11 4.17
N ALA A 86 16.45 11.65 3.39
CA ALA A 86 17.34 12.51 2.60
C ALA A 86 16.66 13.13 1.38
N ALA A 87 15.79 12.39 0.69
CA ALA A 87 15.07 12.86 -0.49
C ALA A 87 13.97 13.87 -0.14
N CYS A 88 13.24 13.66 0.97
CA CYS A 88 12.11 14.50 1.30
C CYS A 88 12.51 15.85 1.93
N PRO A 89 11.97 17.01 1.45
CA PRO A 89 12.22 18.31 2.06
C PRO A 89 11.73 18.42 3.51
N LEU A 90 12.42 19.22 4.33
CA LEU A 90 12.05 19.45 5.74
C LEU A 90 10.65 20.06 5.94
N THR A 91 10.12 20.74 4.92
CA THR A 91 8.77 21.34 4.90
C THR A 91 7.65 20.35 4.53
N SER A 92 8.00 19.20 3.95
CA SER A 92 7.06 18.15 3.54
C SER A 92 6.78 17.17 4.67
N ARG A 93 5.69 16.41 4.54
CA ARG A 93 5.40 15.25 5.38
C ARG A 93 5.76 13.96 4.65
N ILE A 94 6.65 13.16 5.25
CA ILE A 94 6.98 11.81 4.75
C ILE A 94 5.71 10.94 4.81
N SER A 95 5.35 10.23 3.73
CA SER A 95 4.24 9.28 3.69
C SER A 95 4.79 7.88 3.46
N VAL A 96 4.64 7.01 4.47
CA VAL A 96 5.31 5.69 4.53
C VAL A 96 4.34 4.62 5.03
N VAL A 97 4.35 3.47 4.35
CA VAL A 97 3.69 2.23 4.78
C VAL A 97 4.69 1.42 5.58
N VAL A 98 4.34 1.04 6.79
CA VAL A 98 5.11 0.09 7.61
C VAL A 98 4.51 -1.29 7.40
N TYR A 99 5.28 -2.22 6.81
CA TYR A 99 4.79 -3.56 6.44
C TYR A 99 5.85 -4.64 6.68
N GLY A 100 6.04 -5.00 7.95
CA GLY A 100 7.03 -5.98 8.38
C GLY A 100 6.59 -6.86 9.55
N LEU A 101 5.28 -7.01 9.83
CA LEU A 101 4.80 -7.92 10.87
C LEU A 101 5.37 -9.36 10.72
N PRO A 102 5.83 -9.99 11.83
CA PRO A 102 6.06 -11.43 11.86
C PRO A 102 4.77 -12.18 11.50
N GLU A 103 4.87 -13.21 10.66
CA GLU A 103 3.71 -13.93 10.09
C GLU A 103 2.68 -12.99 9.39
N LYS A 104 3.12 -11.87 8.80
CA LYS A 104 2.25 -11.01 7.97
C LYS A 104 1.61 -11.79 6.82
N ASP A 105 0.39 -11.38 6.47
CA ASP A 105 -0.46 -12.07 5.49
C ASP A 105 -0.71 -13.56 5.84
N CYS A 106 -1.13 -13.79 7.09
CA CYS A 106 -1.46 -15.13 7.59
C CYS A 106 -2.73 -15.76 6.97
N ALA A 107 -3.35 -15.13 5.97
CA ALA A 107 -4.62 -15.55 5.37
C ALA A 107 -4.58 -15.72 3.84
N ALA A 108 -4.21 -14.70 3.06
CA ALA A 108 -4.17 -14.79 1.59
C ALA A 108 -2.84 -15.40 1.10
N ARG A 109 -1.76 -15.15 1.85
CA ARG A 109 -0.40 -15.70 1.71
C ARG A 109 0.42 -15.23 0.51
N GLU A 110 -0.15 -14.41 -0.37
CA GLU A 110 0.51 -13.75 -1.52
C GLU A 110 1.80 -12.99 -1.12
N SER A 111 1.88 -12.50 0.12
CA SER A 111 3.02 -11.76 0.67
C SER A 111 3.77 -12.49 1.81
N THR A 112 3.60 -13.82 1.94
CA THR A 112 4.29 -14.62 2.97
C THR A 112 5.68 -15.09 2.56
N GLY A 113 6.60 -15.06 3.51
CA GLY A 113 7.98 -15.54 3.34
C GLY A 113 8.88 -14.58 2.56
N GLY A 114 10.17 -14.93 2.48
CA GLY A 114 11.19 -14.07 1.87
C GLY A 114 11.44 -12.76 2.64
N GLY A 115 11.13 -12.74 3.93
CA GLY A 115 11.24 -11.58 4.82
C GLY A 115 12.38 -11.70 5.85
N SER A 116 12.85 -10.55 6.30
CA SER A 116 13.88 -10.40 7.33
C SER A 116 13.30 -10.45 8.75
N VAL A 117 12.05 -10.06 8.96
CA VAL A 117 11.39 -10.07 10.26
C VAL A 117 10.70 -11.40 10.52
N ASN A 118 11.27 -12.19 11.43
CA ASN A 118 10.82 -13.56 11.72
C ASN A 118 10.37 -13.74 13.19
N SER A 119 10.46 -12.68 14.00
CA SER A 119 10.07 -12.66 15.42
C SER A 119 9.73 -11.24 15.88
N ALA A 120 9.08 -11.11 17.04
CA ALA A 120 8.80 -9.81 17.66
C ALA A 120 10.08 -9.02 17.98
N ALA A 121 11.23 -9.68 18.20
CA ALA A 121 12.51 -9.01 18.42
C ALA A 121 13.07 -8.39 17.13
N ASP A 122 12.95 -9.09 16.00
CA ASP A 122 13.32 -8.56 14.69
C ASP A 122 12.40 -7.38 14.31
N TYR A 123 11.10 -7.49 14.63
CA TYR A 123 10.13 -6.41 14.40
C TYR A 123 10.43 -5.15 15.22
N VAL A 124 10.88 -5.30 16.49
CA VAL A 124 11.40 -4.17 17.28
C VAL A 124 12.58 -3.51 16.58
N ALA A 125 13.55 -4.27 16.06
CA ALA A 125 14.71 -3.73 15.35
C ALA A 125 14.32 -3.02 14.04
N PHE A 126 13.41 -3.63 13.27
CA PHE A 126 12.83 -3.09 12.04
C PHE A 126 12.13 -1.75 12.29
N VAL A 127 11.20 -1.66 13.24
CA VAL A 127 10.49 -0.40 13.52
C VAL A 127 11.41 0.65 14.18
N THR A 128 12.33 0.23 15.04
CA THR A 128 13.33 1.14 15.66
C THR A 128 14.23 1.77 14.60
N THR A 129 14.60 1.04 13.55
CA THR A 129 15.40 1.56 12.43
C THR A 129 14.67 2.69 11.70
N LEU A 130 13.39 2.50 11.37
CA LEU A 130 12.56 3.55 10.75
C LEU A 130 12.40 4.77 11.66
N ALA A 131 12.06 4.54 12.93
CA ALA A 131 11.87 5.59 13.93
C ALA A 131 13.14 6.44 14.13
N THR A 132 14.31 5.79 14.13
CA THR A 132 15.62 6.44 14.28
C THR A 132 16.00 7.25 13.05
N ALA A 133 15.78 6.71 11.84
CA ALA A 133 16.06 7.41 10.59
C ALA A 133 15.18 8.65 10.40
N ILE A 134 13.88 8.53 10.68
CA ILE A 134 12.91 9.63 10.54
C ILE A 134 13.09 10.69 11.65
N GLY A 135 13.45 10.28 12.88
CA GLY A 135 13.62 11.19 14.01
C GLY A 135 12.36 12.05 14.22
N GLU A 136 12.53 13.35 14.44
CA GLU A 136 11.43 14.32 14.63
C GLU A 136 10.75 14.78 13.32
N ARG A 137 11.09 14.23 12.15
CA ARG A 137 10.53 14.67 10.86
C ARG A 137 9.01 14.47 10.82
N LYS A 138 8.30 15.42 10.19
CA LYS A 138 6.87 15.28 9.89
C LYS A 138 6.63 14.02 9.07
N VAL A 139 5.76 13.15 9.57
CA VAL A 139 5.51 11.84 8.97
C VAL A 139 4.04 11.43 9.14
N GLN A 140 3.55 10.72 8.14
CA GLN A 140 2.32 9.95 8.13
C GLN A 140 2.71 8.48 8.04
N TYR A 141 2.40 7.70 9.06
CA TYR A 141 2.57 6.25 9.06
C TYR A 141 1.24 5.58 8.72
N ILE A 142 1.23 4.80 7.64
CA ILE A 142 0.21 3.78 7.35
C ILE A 142 0.72 2.50 8.01
N LEU A 143 0.16 2.14 9.17
CA LEU A 143 0.69 1.06 10.00
C LEU A 143 0.04 -0.29 9.67
N GLU A 144 0.86 -1.21 9.15
CA GLU A 144 0.61 -2.63 8.93
C GLU A 144 -0.74 -2.94 8.26
N PRO A 145 -0.83 -2.76 6.93
CA PRO A 145 -1.96 -3.19 6.11
C PRO A 145 -2.55 -4.56 6.51
N ASP A 146 -3.88 -4.64 6.55
CA ASP A 146 -4.67 -5.81 6.94
C ASP A 146 -4.51 -6.30 8.39
N ALA A 147 -3.61 -5.75 9.21
CA ALA A 147 -3.32 -6.30 10.55
C ALA A 147 -4.55 -6.33 11.48
N ILE A 148 -5.33 -5.24 11.56
CA ILE A 148 -6.55 -5.22 12.37
C ILE A 148 -7.68 -6.00 11.67
N ALA A 149 -7.67 -6.11 10.34
CA ALA A 149 -8.62 -6.95 9.62
C ALA A 149 -8.45 -8.44 9.94
N LEU A 150 -7.21 -8.90 10.06
CA LEU A 150 -6.83 -10.29 10.39
C LEU A 150 -6.96 -10.62 11.89
N LEU A 151 -7.21 -9.61 12.74
CA LEU A 151 -7.71 -9.80 14.11
C LEU A 151 -9.24 -9.99 14.15
N ALA A 152 -9.97 -9.33 13.26
CA ALA A 152 -11.42 -9.44 13.13
C ALA A 152 -11.90 -10.64 12.29
N ASP A 153 -11.01 -11.30 11.54
CA ASP A 153 -11.37 -12.46 10.73
C ASP A 153 -11.70 -13.73 11.56
N SER A 154 -12.62 -14.51 11.01
CA SER A 154 -13.05 -15.85 11.44
C SER A 154 -11.91 -16.84 11.70
N SER A 155 -10.83 -16.80 10.91
CA SER A 155 -9.66 -17.67 11.12
C SER A 155 -8.82 -17.27 12.33
N LYS A 156 -8.98 -16.03 12.84
CA LYS A 156 -8.22 -15.42 13.94
C LYS A 156 -6.70 -15.54 13.79
N CYS A 157 -6.19 -15.50 12.56
CA CYS A 157 -4.76 -15.73 12.32
C CYS A 157 -3.88 -14.62 12.93
N GLY A 158 -4.28 -13.35 12.80
CA GLY A 158 -3.57 -12.23 13.44
C GLY A 158 -3.57 -12.29 14.97
N GLN A 159 -4.57 -12.95 15.59
CA GLN A 159 -4.60 -13.16 17.04
C GLN A 159 -3.57 -14.21 17.48
N ARG A 160 -3.34 -15.26 16.68
CA ARG A 160 -2.27 -16.25 16.93
C ARG A 160 -0.88 -15.68 16.69
N ALA A 161 -0.71 -14.89 15.62
CA ALA A 161 0.53 -14.19 15.30
C ALA A 161 0.84 -12.99 16.21
N GLY A 162 0.02 -12.73 17.23
CA GLY A 162 0.28 -11.71 18.25
C GLY A 162 0.19 -10.26 17.75
N TYR A 163 -0.52 -10.00 16.65
CA TYR A 163 -0.52 -8.69 15.98
C TYR A 163 -0.85 -7.52 16.90
N VAL A 164 -1.73 -7.67 17.90
CA VAL A 164 -2.01 -6.59 18.89
C VAL A 164 -0.73 -6.17 19.62
N ALA A 165 0.06 -7.11 20.14
CA ALA A 165 1.29 -6.79 20.87
C ALA A 165 2.36 -6.15 19.98
N ASN A 166 2.45 -6.59 18.72
CA ASN A 166 3.33 -5.97 17.73
C ASN A 166 2.85 -4.56 17.36
N LEU A 167 1.56 -4.33 17.11
CA LEU A 167 0.99 -2.99 16.86
C LEU A 167 1.22 -2.05 18.04
N GLN A 168 0.99 -2.50 19.28
CA GLN A 168 1.30 -1.73 20.49
C GLN A 168 2.79 -1.35 20.56
N THR A 169 3.68 -2.29 20.23
CA THR A 169 5.13 -2.07 20.19
C THR A 169 5.51 -1.04 19.13
N ALA A 170 4.97 -1.15 17.92
CA ALA A 170 5.26 -0.22 16.83
C ALA A 170 4.74 1.19 17.12
N ILE A 171 3.50 1.32 17.62
CA ILE A 171 2.94 2.61 18.05
C ILE A 171 3.81 3.25 19.14
N GLY A 172 4.28 2.46 20.11
CA GLY A 172 5.20 2.93 21.15
C GLY A 172 6.51 3.48 20.58
N LEU A 173 7.17 2.73 19.70
CA LEU A 173 8.42 3.14 19.07
C LEU A 173 8.27 4.38 18.17
N LEU A 174 7.26 4.38 17.28
CA LEU A 174 7.02 5.46 16.33
C LEU A 174 6.52 6.77 16.98
N ALA A 175 5.84 6.67 18.13
CA ALA A 175 5.30 7.84 18.84
C ALA A 175 6.25 8.42 19.89
N SER A 176 7.10 7.60 20.53
CA SER A 176 7.99 8.06 21.61
C SER A 176 9.20 8.87 21.13
N THR A 177 9.54 8.78 19.84
CA THR A 177 10.70 9.45 19.24
C THR A 177 10.35 10.62 18.31
N ASN A 178 9.07 10.90 18.06
CA ASN A 178 8.65 11.85 17.00
C ASN A 178 7.40 12.67 17.40
N GLU A 179 7.61 13.92 17.78
CA GLU A 179 6.53 14.87 18.10
C GLU A 179 5.77 15.45 16.88
N ASN A 180 6.06 14.98 15.67
CA ASN A 180 5.36 15.33 14.44
C ASN A 180 4.66 14.13 13.74
N ALA A 181 4.68 12.94 14.37
CA ALA A 181 4.08 11.73 13.83
C ALA A 181 2.55 11.76 13.83
N GLU A 182 1.97 11.32 12.72
CA GLU A 182 0.56 11.00 12.53
C GLU A 182 0.46 9.52 12.11
N ILE A 183 -0.03 8.66 13.02
CA ILE A 183 -0.13 7.21 12.81
C ILE A 183 -1.59 6.86 12.49
N TYR A 184 -1.83 6.21 11.35
CA TYR A 184 -3.13 5.68 10.96
C TYR A 184 -3.05 4.16 10.87
N LEU A 185 -4.01 3.48 11.49
CA LEU A 185 -4.04 2.03 11.62
C LEU A 185 -4.86 1.42 10.48
N ASP A 186 -4.32 0.46 9.72
CA ASP A 186 -5.13 -0.21 8.71
C ASP A 186 -6.11 -1.21 9.34
N VAL A 187 -7.35 -1.18 8.85
CA VAL A 187 -8.46 -2.00 9.36
C VAL A 187 -9.13 -2.89 8.31
N GLY A 188 -8.70 -2.85 7.05
CA GLY A 188 -9.33 -3.51 5.89
C GLY A 188 -10.81 -3.16 5.73
N TYR A 189 -11.17 -2.28 4.78
CA TYR A 189 -12.48 -1.57 4.75
C TYR A 189 -13.74 -2.46 4.93
N TRP A 190 -13.69 -3.71 4.47
CA TRP A 190 -14.79 -4.68 4.54
C TRP A 190 -15.17 -5.07 5.98
N THR A 191 -14.28 -4.89 6.95
CA THR A 191 -14.57 -5.14 8.37
C THR A 191 -15.64 -4.18 8.90
N LEU A 192 -15.66 -2.94 8.43
CA LEU A 192 -16.64 -1.94 8.82
C LEU A 192 -18.02 -2.17 8.16
N GLN A 193 -18.11 -3.07 7.19
CA GLN A 193 -19.37 -3.49 6.54
C GLN A 193 -20.06 -4.66 7.29
N ASP A 194 -19.38 -5.28 8.25
CA ASP A 194 -19.88 -6.39 9.07
C ASP A 194 -19.94 -5.95 10.54
N ALA A 195 -21.12 -6.04 11.18
CA ALA A 195 -21.30 -5.52 12.53
C ALA A 195 -20.45 -6.23 13.60
N ALA A 196 -20.17 -7.52 13.45
CA ALA A 196 -19.35 -8.27 14.38
C ALA A 196 -17.86 -7.93 14.21
N LYS A 197 -17.39 -7.83 12.96
CA LYS A 197 -16.01 -7.44 12.66
C LYS A 197 -15.75 -5.98 13.04
N SER A 198 -16.67 -5.08 12.72
CA SER A 198 -16.62 -3.65 13.09
C SER A 198 -16.50 -3.46 14.60
N THR A 199 -17.19 -4.28 15.42
CA THR A 199 -17.04 -4.27 16.88
C THR A 199 -15.60 -4.57 17.30
N VAL A 200 -15.00 -5.66 16.79
CA VAL A 200 -13.60 -6.04 17.09
C VAL A 200 -12.60 -4.97 16.63
N VAL A 201 -12.82 -4.37 15.45
CA VAL A 201 -12.02 -3.26 14.94
C VAL A 201 -12.09 -2.05 15.86
N VAL A 202 -13.30 -1.62 16.24
CA VAL A 202 -13.51 -0.45 17.10
C VAL A 202 -12.89 -0.65 18.48
N GLU A 203 -13.02 -1.83 19.09
CA GLU A 203 -12.37 -2.16 20.37
C GLU A 203 -10.84 -2.13 20.24
N THR A 204 -10.30 -2.74 19.18
CA THR A 204 -8.84 -2.78 18.93
C THR A 204 -8.27 -1.40 18.67
N VAL A 205 -8.88 -0.60 17.79
CA VAL A 205 -8.45 0.78 17.49
C VAL A 205 -8.56 1.67 18.74
N LYS A 206 -9.59 1.49 19.57
CA LYS A 206 -9.75 2.21 20.84
C LYS A 206 -8.65 1.86 21.86
N GLN A 207 -8.27 0.59 21.97
CA GLN A 207 -7.14 0.15 22.79
C GLN A 207 -5.81 0.77 22.30
N LEU A 208 -5.56 0.75 20.99
CA LEU A 208 -4.31 1.24 20.40
C LEU A 208 -4.22 2.78 20.45
N ALA A 209 -5.31 3.50 20.17
CA ALA A 209 -5.36 4.95 20.26
C ALA A 209 -5.22 5.48 21.69
N ALA A 210 -5.68 4.73 22.69
CA ALA A 210 -5.51 5.11 24.10
C ALA A 210 -4.04 5.13 24.58
N MET A 211 -3.09 4.58 23.79
CA MET A 211 -1.67 4.62 24.13
C MET A 211 -1.02 5.98 23.89
N THR A 212 -1.48 6.76 22.90
CA THR A 212 -0.80 8.00 22.47
C THR A 212 -1.68 8.86 21.56
N ASN A 213 -1.57 10.18 21.71
CA ASN A 213 -2.22 11.16 20.82
C ASN A 213 -1.62 11.20 19.40
N ARG A 214 -0.64 10.34 19.10
CA ARG A 214 -0.03 10.15 17.78
C ARG A 214 -0.83 9.22 16.88
N VAL A 215 -1.67 8.34 17.43
CA VAL A 215 -2.69 7.65 16.62
C VAL A 215 -3.76 8.68 16.24
N LYS A 216 -3.92 8.90 14.93
CA LYS A 216 -4.88 9.86 14.35
C LYS A 216 -6.14 9.20 13.81
N GLY A 217 -6.18 7.87 13.80
CA GLY A 217 -7.34 7.08 13.41
C GLY A 217 -6.95 5.95 12.45
N ILE A 218 -7.66 5.82 11.34
CA ILE A 218 -7.62 4.60 10.52
C ILE A 218 -7.32 4.84 9.04
N VAL A 219 -6.76 3.81 8.40
CA VAL A 219 -6.60 3.71 6.94
C VAL A 219 -7.74 2.88 6.38
N LEU A 220 -8.39 3.35 5.33
CA LEU A 220 -9.36 2.58 4.56
C LEU A 220 -8.91 2.42 3.11
N ASN A 221 -9.39 1.34 2.49
CA ASN A 221 -9.24 1.01 1.08
C ASN A 221 -7.82 0.67 0.59
N THR A 222 -6.85 0.44 1.48
CA THR A 222 -5.50 0.00 1.10
C THR A 222 -5.55 -1.16 0.10
N SER A 223 -4.87 -0.99 -1.04
CA SER A 223 -4.86 -1.95 -2.16
C SER A 223 -6.24 -2.30 -2.72
N ASN A 224 -7.26 -1.49 -2.49
CA ASN A 224 -8.65 -1.73 -2.87
C ASN A 224 -9.25 -0.57 -3.68
N TYR A 225 -10.52 -0.72 -4.05
CA TYR A 225 -11.14 0.00 -5.16
C TYR A 225 -12.37 0.83 -4.77
N GLN A 226 -12.78 0.82 -3.50
CA GLN A 226 -14.04 1.42 -3.05
C GLN A 226 -14.11 2.93 -3.28
N SER A 227 -15.26 3.41 -3.74
CA SER A 227 -15.47 4.83 -4.05
C SER A 227 -15.33 5.71 -2.80
N THR A 228 -14.77 6.90 -2.97
CA THR A 228 -14.53 7.88 -1.90
C THR A 228 -15.80 8.21 -1.09
N SER A 229 -16.99 8.14 -1.68
CA SER A 229 -18.28 8.31 -1.00
C SER A 229 -18.66 7.14 -0.09
N THR A 230 -18.41 5.89 -0.52
CA THR A 230 -18.53 4.70 0.33
C THR A 230 -17.56 4.78 1.51
N LEU A 231 -16.32 5.21 1.26
CA LEU A 231 -15.30 5.35 2.30
C LEU A 231 -15.63 6.46 3.32
N ALA A 232 -16.14 7.61 2.88
CA ALA A 232 -16.65 8.67 3.76
C ALA A 232 -17.80 8.17 4.66
N THR A 233 -18.67 7.30 4.11
CA THR A 233 -19.77 6.67 4.85
C THR A 233 -19.24 5.71 5.92
N LEU A 234 -18.28 4.84 5.56
CA LEU A 234 -17.63 3.91 6.51
C LEU A 234 -16.83 4.65 7.59
N CYS A 235 -16.13 5.73 7.25
CA CYS A 235 -15.43 6.57 8.21
C CYS A 235 -16.39 7.18 9.25
N THR A 236 -17.52 7.72 8.77
CA THR A 236 -18.56 8.30 9.64
C THR A 236 -19.19 7.25 10.56
N ALA A 237 -19.41 6.03 10.05
CA ALA A 237 -19.87 4.89 10.86
C ALA A 237 -18.85 4.48 11.94
N PHE A 238 -17.56 4.42 11.59
CA PHE A 238 -16.47 4.16 12.53
C PHE A 238 -16.40 5.22 13.64
N GLN A 239 -16.40 6.51 13.30
CA GLN A 239 -16.38 7.61 14.28
C GLN A 239 -17.58 7.55 15.24
N THR A 240 -18.75 7.22 14.71
CA THR A 240 -19.98 7.01 15.50
C THR A 240 -19.82 5.83 16.46
N ALA A 241 -19.28 4.70 16.00
CA ALA A 241 -19.15 3.48 16.80
C ALA A 241 -18.05 3.57 17.88
N ILE A 242 -16.91 4.23 17.59
CA ILE A 242 -15.83 4.41 18.58
C ILE A 242 -16.15 5.50 19.61
N GLY A 243 -17.03 6.43 19.25
CA GLY A 243 -17.47 7.56 20.08
C GLY A 243 -16.45 8.71 20.09
N SER A 244 -15.76 8.96 18.98
CA SER A 244 -14.78 10.04 18.84
C SER A 244 -14.78 10.60 17.42
N THR A 245 -14.84 11.94 17.33
CA THR A 245 -14.62 12.70 16.10
C THR A 245 -13.15 13.02 15.86
N ASP A 246 -12.28 12.86 16.87
CA ASP A 246 -10.86 13.23 16.81
C ASP A 246 -10.00 12.15 16.11
N LEU A 247 -10.56 10.95 15.95
CA LEU A 247 -9.98 9.87 15.14
C LEU A 247 -10.56 9.96 13.72
N HIS A 248 -9.76 10.49 12.81
CA HIS A 248 -10.07 10.69 11.40
C HIS A 248 -9.70 9.47 10.55
N CYS A 249 -10.00 9.51 9.26
CA CYS A 249 -9.60 8.49 8.30
C CYS A 249 -8.63 9.03 7.25
N ILE A 250 -7.88 8.13 6.61
CA ILE A 250 -7.21 8.38 5.33
C ILE A 250 -7.58 7.29 4.33
N PHE A 251 -7.71 7.66 3.06
CA PHE A 251 -8.21 6.75 2.01
C PHE A 251 -7.15 6.48 0.96
N ASP A 252 -6.87 5.20 0.69
CA ASP A 252 -6.15 4.82 -0.52
C ASP A 252 -7.03 5.06 -1.75
N THR A 253 -6.64 6.03 -2.59
CA THR A 253 -7.29 6.39 -3.85
C THR A 253 -6.50 5.93 -5.07
N SER A 254 -5.47 5.10 -4.89
CA SER A 254 -4.59 4.62 -5.98
C SER A 254 -5.30 3.97 -7.16
N ARG A 255 -6.43 3.29 -6.93
CA ARG A 255 -7.15 2.48 -7.94
C ARG A 255 -8.68 2.64 -7.90
N ASN A 256 -9.20 3.67 -7.22
CA ASN A 256 -10.62 3.73 -6.85
C ASN A 256 -11.54 4.60 -7.73
N TYR A 257 -11.10 5.04 -8.92
CA TYR A 257 -11.84 6.03 -9.74
C TYR A 257 -13.26 5.60 -10.11
N HIS A 258 -13.44 4.33 -10.52
CA HIS A 258 -14.74 3.76 -10.87
C HIS A 258 -15.49 3.12 -9.69
N GLY A 259 -14.92 3.14 -8.49
CA GLY A 259 -15.45 2.42 -7.34
C GLY A 259 -15.15 0.90 -7.37
N GLY A 260 -15.63 0.19 -6.35
CA GLY A 260 -15.38 -1.24 -6.21
C GLY A 260 -16.25 -2.07 -7.16
N PRO A 261 -15.72 -3.12 -7.79
CA PRO A 261 -16.50 -3.94 -8.71
C PRO A 261 -17.61 -4.70 -7.98
N ALA A 262 -18.78 -4.84 -8.63
CA ALA A 262 -19.94 -5.52 -8.06
C ALA A 262 -19.73 -7.03 -7.82
N SER A 263 -18.63 -7.60 -8.31
CA SER A 263 -18.17 -8.96 -8.03
C SER A 263 -17.45 -9.11 -6.69
N HIS A 264 -17.11 -7.99 -6.02
CA HIS A 264 -16.16 -7.94 -4.90
C HIS A 264 -14.76 -8.50 -5.22
N GLU A 265 -14.35 -8.46 -6.49
CA GLU A 265 -12.96 -8.76 -6.86
C GLU A 265 -12.00 -7.72 -6.27
N TRP A 266 -10.83 -8.19 -5.85
CA TRP A 266 -9.74 -7.36 -5.34
C TRP A 266 -8.41 -7.58 -6.10
N CYS A 267 -8.26 -8.70 -6.79
CA CYS A 267 -6.99 -9.14 -7.36
C CYS A 267 -6.87 -8.69 -8.82
N ASN A 268 -6.02 -7.69 -9.11
CA ASN A 268 -5.78 -7.12 -10.44
C ASN A 268 -7.09 -6.79 -11.20
N VAL A 269 -7.95 -5.93 -10.64
CA VAL A 269 -9.26 -5.58 -11.22
C VAL A 269 -9.10 -4.79 -12.53
N LYS A 270 -9.73 -5.25 -13.62
CA LYS A 270 -9.66 -4.63 -14.95
C LYS A 270 -10.50 -3.36 -15.05
N SER A 271 -11.67 -3.34 -14.44
CA SER A 271 -12.59 -2.19 -14.43
C SER A 271 -12.14 -1.01 -13.57
N ALA A 272 -10.98 -1.11 -12.91
CA ALA A 272 -10.42 -0.09 -12.03
C ALA A 272 -9.71 1.03 -12.79
N GLY A 273 -9.60 2.20 -12.16
CA GLY A 273 -8.88 3.37 -12.69
C GLY A 273 -8.19 4.15 -11.58
N ILE A 274 -7.07 4.83 -11.89
CA ILE A 274 -6.34 5.65 -10.90
C ILE A 274 -7.24 6.75 -10.37
N GLY A 275 -7.53 6.72 -9.07
CA GLY A 275 -8.43 7.65 -8.41
C GLY A 275 -7.78 8.97 -8.05
N ALA A 276 -8.48 9.75 -7.21
CA ALA A 276 -8.11 11.12 -6.86
C ALA A 276 -6.64 11.25 -6.38
N LEU A 277 -5.99 12.34 -6.78
CA LEU A 277 -4.58 12.64 -6.46
C LEU A 277 -4.32 12.70 -4.95
N PRO A 278 -3.11 12.33 -4.47
CA PRO A 278 -2.74 12.45 -3.06
C PRO A 278 -2.83 13.90 -2.57
N THR A 279 -3.60 14.16 -1.50
CA THR A 279 -3.87 15.52 -1.01
C THR A 279 -4.36 15.56 0.43
N LYS A 280 -3.95 16.60 1.18
CA LYS A 280 -4.55 16.99 2.48
C LYS A 280 -5.83 17.83 2.33
N LYS A 281 -6.12 18.32 1.12
CA LYS A 281 -7.34 19.09 0.79
C LYS A 281 -8.41 18.15 0.26
N THR A 282 -8.90 17.26 1.11
CA THR A 282 -9.82 16.16 0.76
C THR A 282 -11.24 16.62 0.43
N GLY A 283 -11.67 17.77 0.96
CA GLY A 283 -13.06 18.24 0.91
C GLY A 283 -14.01 17.54 1.88
N LEU A 284 -13.50 16.64 2.73
CA LEU A 284 -14.26 15.82 3.67
C LEU A 284 -13.78 16.09 5.10
N SER A 285 -14.68 16.51 6.00
CA SER A 285 -14.30 17.04 7.32
C SER A 285 -13.68 16.03 8.30
N ASN A 286 -13.85 14.72 8.04
CA ASN A 286 -13.28 13.63 8.84
C ASN A 286 -12.23 12.79 8.09
N VAL A 287 -11.72 13.29 6.96
CA VAL A 287 -10.69 12.61 6.16
C VAL A 287 -9.49 13.53 6.01
N ASP A 288 -8.39 13.20 6.68
CA ASP A 288 -7.20 14.06 6.70
C ASP A 288 -6.46 14.05 5.36
N TYR A 289 -6.41 12.89 4.69
CA TYR A 289 -5.67 12.71 3.46
C TYR A 289 -6.37 11.73 2.51
N LEU A 290 -6.34 12.07 1.22
CA LEU A 290 -6.35 11.08 0.14
C LEU A 290 -4.89 10.73 -0.14
N VAL A 291 -4.59 9.44 -0.29
CA VAL A 291 -3.23 8.91 -0.45
C VAL A 291 -3.21 7.85 -1.56
N TRP A 292 -2.09 7.66 -2.23
CA TRP A 292 -1.88 6.47 -3.06
C TRP A 292 -1.02 5.49 -2.25
N VAL A 293 -1.66 4.50 -1.63
CA VAL A 293 -0.97 3.53 -0.76
C VAL A 293 -0.43 2.39 -1.61
N LYS A 294 -1.29 1.67 -2.34
CA LYS A 294 -0.83 0.73 -3.37
C LYS A 294 -0.22 1.50 -4.54
N PRO A 295 1.00 1.16 -5.02
CA PRO A 295 1.52 1.73 -6.25
C PRO A 295 0.67 1.32 -7.47
N PRO A 296 0.13 2.24 -8.28
CA PRO A 296 -0.53 1.89 -9.53
C PRO A 296 0.40 1.08 -10.44
N GLY A 297 -0.14 0.01 -11.05
CA GLY A 297 0.64 -0.94 -11.85
C GLY A 297 1.34 -2.05 -11.06
N ALA A 298 1.54 -1.93 -9.73
CA ALA A 298 2.03 -3.06 -8.93
C ALA A 298 0.92 -4.11 -8.76
N SER A 299 1.20 -5.36 -9.13
CA SER A 299 0.22 -6.45 -9.10
C SER A 299 -0.10 -6.91 -7.67
N ASP A 300 -1.29 -7.48 -7.50
CA ASP A 300 -1.79 -8.06 -6.25
C ASP A 300 -1.40 -9.53 -6.06
N GLY A 301 -0.99 -10.22 -7.13
CA GLY A 301 -0.74 -11.66 -7.19
C GLY A 301 -0.98 -12.17 -8.62
N THR A 302 -0.89 -13.48 -8.85
CA THR A 302 -1.14 -14.02 -10.20
C THR A 302 -2.62 -13.97 -10.58
N CYS A 303 -3.51 -13.96 -9.59
CA CYS A 303 -4.94 -13.69 -9.73
C CYS A 303 -5.71 -14.62 -10.70
N ASP A 304 -5.20 -15.83 -10.93
CA ASP A 304 -5.74 -16.75 -11.93
C ASP A 304 -7.17 -17.25 -11.63
N GLY A 305 -8.05 -17.18 -12.64
CA GLY A 305 -9.35 -17.86 -12.64
C GLY A 305 -10.40 -17.36 -11.65
N ARG A 306 -10.18 -16.22 -10.99
CA ARG A 306 -10.99 -15.73 -9.86
C ARG A 306 -12.38 -15.23 -10.27
N THR A 307 -12.42 -14.19 -11.10
CA THR A 307 -13.63 -13.60 -11.69
C THR A 307 -13.33 -13.10 -13.12
N SER A 308 -14.36 -12.77 -13.89
CA SER A 308 -14.19 -12.19 -15.23
C SER A 308 -13.47 -10.82 -15.23
N ASP A 309 -13.58 -10.08 -14.13
CA ASP A 309 -12.94 -8.77 -13.93
C ASP A 309 -11.51 -8.87 -13.37
N SER A 310 -11.09 -10.06 -12.89
CA SER A 310 -9.71 -10.30 -12.45
C SER A 310 -8.78 -10.55 -13.63
N MET A 311 -7.60 -9.95 -13.61
CA MET A 311 -6.56 -10.13 -14.64
C MET A 311 -5.38 -10.95 -14.13
N HIS A 312 -4.86 -11.85 -14.98
CA HIS A 312 -3.60 -12.53 -14.70
C HIS A 312 -2.47 -11.51 -14.46
N GLY A 313 -1.57 -11.81 -13.52
CA GLY A 313 -0.44 -10.92 -13.21
C GLY A 313 0.83 -11.66 -12.79
N PRO A 314 1.94 -10.92 -12.64
CA PRO A 314 3.15 -11.42 -11.97
C PRO A 314 2.93 -11.52 -10.45
N GLY A 315 3.91 -12.07 -9.72
CA GLY A 315 3.83 -12.20 -8.26
C GLY A 315 3.70 -10.85 -7.53
N ALA A 316 3.00 -10.86 -6.38
CA ALA A 316 2.58 -9.68 -5.64
C ALA A 316 3.71 -8.65 -5.37
N GLY A 317 3.45 -7.40 -5.76
CA GLY A 317 4.41 -6.28 -5.74
C GLY A 317 5.17 -6.05 -7.06
N THR A 318 5.20 -7.04 -7.96
CA THR A 318 5.82 -6.87 -9.29
C THR A 318 4.97 -5.97 -10.18
N PHE A 319 5.60 -5.09 -10.96
CA PHE A 319 4.89 -4.23 -11.93
C PHE A 319 4.30 -5.06 -13.07
N SER A 320 3.05 -4.79 -13.42
CA SER A 320 2.32 -5.34 -14.56
C SER A 320 1.91 -4.19 -15.47
N ASP A 321 2.46 -4.13 -16.68
CA ASP A 321 2.18 -3.05 -17.62
C ASP A 321 0.74 -3.10 -18.14
N ASP A 322 0.20 -4.30 -18.39
CA ASP A 322 -1.22 -4.46 -18.76
C ASP A 322 -2.16 -3.89 -17.69
N LEU A 323 -1.85 -4.10 -16.40
CA LEU A 323 -2.61 -3.56 -15.27
C LEU A 323 -2.45 -2.05 -15.19
N PHE A 324 -1.23 -1.56 -15.42
CA PHE A 324 -0.90 -0.14 -15.41
C PHE A 324 -1.64 0.62 -16.52
N GLN A 325 -1.63 0.11 -17.75
CA GLN A 325 -2.33 0.68 -18.90
C GLN A 325 -3.84 0.77 -18.65
N LEU A 326 -4.46 -0.30 -18.12
CA LEU A 326 -5.88 -0.28 -17.74
C LEU A 326 -6.18 0.76 -16.66
N LEU A 327 -5.39 0.80 -15.57
CA LEU A 327 -5.55 1.75 -14.48
C LEU A 327 -5.36 3.21 -14.94
N TRP A 328 -4.38 3.47 -15.81
CA TRP A 328 -4.09 4.80 -16.34
C TRP A 328 -5.17 5.30 -17.31
N ASN A 329 -5.52 4.48 -18.32
CA ASN A 329 -6.49 4.85 -19.35
C ASN A 329 -7.91 5.06 -18.79
N GLN A 330 -8.24 4.40 -17.68
CA GLN A 330 -9.50 4.56 -16.92
C GLN A 330 -9.35 5.52 -15.73
N GLY A 331 -8.21 6.19 -15.57
CA GLY A 331 -7.87 7.00 -14.40
C GLY A 331 -8.14 8.50 -14.55
N ILE A 332 -8.15 9.21 -13.42
CA ILE A 332 -8.40 10.65 -13.32
C ILE A 332 -7.41 11.50 -14.15
N LEU A 333 -6.18 11.03 -14.35
CA LEU A 333 -5.16 11.72 -15.15
C LEU A 333 -5.62 11.90 -16.60
N VAL A 334 -6.15 10.84 -17.21
CA VAL A 334 -6.71 10.88 -18.55
C VAL A 334 -8.08 11.55 -18.53
N ALA A 335 -8.99 11.06 -17.67
CA ALA A 335 -10.40 11.45 -17.70
C ALA A 335 -10.67 12.91 -17.32
N GLU A 336 -9.86 13.53 -16.44
CA GLU A 336 -10.09 14.89 -15.97
C GLU A 336 -8.87 15.83 -16.06
N LYS A 337 -7.64 15.31 -16.19
CA LYS A 337 -6.42 16.15 -16.24
C LYS A 337 -5.82 16.23 -17.65
N GLY A 338 -6.45 15.60 -18.65
CA GLY A 338 -6.12 15.75 -20.06
C GLY A 338 -4.79 15.12 -20.48
N TYR A 339 -4.27 14.17 -19.69
CA TYR A 339 -3.11 13.37 -20.12
C TYR A 339 -3.51 12.42 -21.25
N PRO A 340 -2.58 12.09 -22.18
CA PRO A 340 -2.86 11.10 -23.22
C PRO A 340 -3.02 9.69 -22.62
N VAL A 341 -3.81 8.87 -23.31
CA VAL A 341 -3.88 7.43 -23.09
C VAL A 341 -2.56 6.77 -23.46
N ILE A 342 -2.26 5.62 -22.86
CA ILE A 342 -1.24 4.70 -23.37
C ILE A 342 -1.92 3.86 -24.45
N ASP A 343 -1.51 4.06 -25.70
CA ASP A 343 -2.02 3.37 -26.90
C ASP A 343 -0.93 2.58 -27.66
N GLY A 344 0.27 2.50 -27.09
CA GLY A 344 1.48 1.96 -27.71
C GLY A 344 2.42 3.03 -28.30
N THR A 345 2.01 4.29 -28.37
CA THR A 345 2.87 5.41 -28.81
C THR A 345 4.00 5.66 -27.82
N VAL A 346 5.25 5.63 -28.30
CA VAL A 346 6.41 6.02 -27.50
C VAL A 346 6.58 7.55 -27.56
N HIS A 347 6.19 8.23 -26.48
CA HIS A 347 6.40 9.67 -26.34
C HIS A 347 7.89 9.96 -26.11
N GLY A 348 8.50 10.74 -27.00
CA GLY A 348 9.90 11.15 -26.85
C GLY A 348 10.11 12.06 -25.64
N VAL A 349 11.17 11.80 -24.87
CA VAL A 349 11.57 12.61 -23.70
C VAL A 349 11.80 14.06 -24.13
N THR A 350 10.78 14.90 -23.92
CA THR A 350 10.80 16.30 -24.33
C THR A 350 11.56 17.10 -23.29
N THR A 351 12.86 17.23 -23.51
CA THR A 351 13.73 18.12 -22.73
C THR A 351 13.24 19.56 -22.87
N ARG A 352 12.43 20.01 -21.89
CA ARG A 352 11.92 21.38 -21.84
C ARG A 352 13.05 22.37 -21.57
N ASN A 353 13.75 22.81 -22.60
CA ASN A 353 14.61 23.98 -22.53
C ASN A 353 13.76 25.19 -22.09
N SER A 354 14.01 25.68 -20.88
CA SER A 354 13.29 26.82 -20.31
C SER A 354 13.84 28.12 -20.90
N THR A 355 13.34 28.49 -22.09
CA THR A 355 13.70 29.74 -22.78
C THR A 355 12.47 30.41 -23.41
N SER A 356 11.54 30.89 -22.58
CA SER A 356 10.70 32.06 -22.90
C SER A 356 10.00 32.58 -21.64
N LEU A 357 10.66 33.49 -20.92
CA LEU A 357 9.94 34.41 -20.02
C LEU A 357 9.51 35.62 -20.85
N GLY A 358 8.29 35.55 -21.39
CA GLY A 358 7.61 36.73 -21.95
C GLY A 358 7.36 37.74 -20.83
N ARG A 359 7.82 38.98 -21.05
CA ARG A 359 7.65 40.09 -20.09
C ARG A 359 6.27 40.72 -20.25
N ASP A 360 5.72 41.20 -19.14
CA ASP A 360 4.50 41.99 -19.07
C ASP A 360 4.64 43.32 -19.83
N GLU A 361 3.58 43.75 -20.53
CA GLU A 361 3.25 45.16 -20.75
C GLU A 361 1.72 45.35 -20.68
N GLU A 362 1.29 46.58 -20.42
CA GLU A 362 -0.06 46.94 -20.01
C GLU A 362 -1.02 47.18 -21.20
N GLY A 363 -2.33 47.23 -20.93
CA GLY A 363 -3.34 47.67 -21.90
C GLY A 363 -3.25 49.16 -22.23
N PRO A 364 -4.03 49.65 -23.21
CA PRO A 364 -5.34 50.15 -22.81
C PRO A 364 -6.50 49.83 -23.79
N GLU A 365 -7.69 50.31 -23.42
CA GLU A 365 -8.99 50.07 -24.06
C GLU A 365 -9.17 50.79 -25.41
N GLN A 366 -10.05 50.24 -26.27
CA GLN A 366 -10.94 51.05 -27.11
C GLN A 366 -12.21 50.30 -27.53
N HIS A 367 -13.16 51.05 -28.11
CA HIS A 367 -14.60 50.76 -28.19
C HIS A 367 -15.09 50.41 -29.61
N GLU A 368 -16.31 49.83 -29.67
CA GLU A 368 -17.28 49.90 -30.79
C GLU A 368 -16.93 49.19 -32.12
N HIS A 369 -17.87 48.79 -33.01
CA HIS A 369 -19.35 48.91 -33.06
C HIS A 369 -19.96 47.64 -33.76
N GLU A 370 -21.29 47.51 -33.90
CA GLU A 370 -21.96 46.34 -34.53
C GLU A 370 -21.77 46.24 -36.07
N GLN A 371 -22.03 45.04 -36.65
CA GLN A 371 -23.16 44.89 -37.61
C GLN A 371 -23.58 43.43 -37.96
N GLU A 372 -24.89 43.29 -38.16
CA GLU A 372 -25.72 42.22 -38.74
C GLU A 372 -25.62 42.18 -40.30
N ASP A 373 -26.01 41.16 -41.10
CA ASP A 373 -26.42 39.76 -40.86
C ASP A 373 -26.19 38.86 -42.15
N PRO A 374 -27.13 38.18 -42.87
CA PRO A 374 -26.99 36.74 -43.18
C PRO A 374 -26.95 36.29 -44.68
N ASP A 375 -27.13 34.96 -44.85
CA ASP A 375 -27.38 34.15 -46.07
C ASP A 375 -26.17 33.90 -47.00
N ASP A 376 -26.01 32.73 -47.64
CA ASP A 376 -27.05 31.92 -48.32
C ASP A 376 -26.93 30.38 -48.16
N GLN A 377 -27.94 29.63 -48.63
CA GLN A 377 -27.99 28.16 -48.58
C GLN A 377 -27.62 27.48 -49.91
N GLU A 378 -27.18 26.21 -49.87
CA GLU A 378 -27.93 25.12 -50.54
C GLU A 378 -27.54 23.70 -50.07
N GLN A 379 -28.37 22.72 -50.43
CA GLN A 379 -28.20 21.29 -50.13
C GLN A 379 -27.88 20.51 -51.43
N ALA A 380 -27.22 19.33 -51.33
CA ALA A 380 -27.73 18.12 -52.00
C ALA A 380 -26.99 16.83 -51.61
N THR A 381 -27.81 15.79 -51.47
CA THR A 381 -27.56 14.37 -51.21
C THR A 381 -26.71 13.62 -52.26
N GLY A 382 -26.05 12.51 -51.85
CA GLY A 382 -25.43 11.57 -52.80
C GLY A 382 -24.81 10.30 -52.20
N LYS A 383 -25.47 9.14 -52.40
CA LYS A 383 -24.94 7.77 -52.20
C LYS A 383 -25.39 6.92 -53.41
N PRO A 384 -24.59 5.97 -53.94
CA PRO A 384 -24.62 4.61 -53.36
C PRO A 384 -23.37 3.70 -53.58
N ASN A 385 -23.38 2.57 -52.87
CA ASN A 385 -22.80 1.22 -53.12
C ASN A 385 -21.56 0.96 -54.01
N GLY A 386 -20.68 0.09 -53.50
CA GLY A 386 -19.78 -0.78 -54.29
C GLY A 386 -19.13 -1.89 -53.43
N THR A 387 -19.19 -3.16 -53.86
CA THR A 387 -18.70 -4.33 -53.09
C THR A 387 -18.05 -5.38 -53.99
N PRO A 388 -16.91 -5.96 -53.59
CA PRO A 388 -16.69 -7.42 -53.67
C PRO A 388 -16.01 -7.95 -52.36
N VAL A 389 -16.27 -9.14 -51.77
CA VAL A 389 -16.37 -10.54 -52.28
C VAL A 389 -15.04 -10.98 -52.92
N ARG A 390 -14.29 -12.01 -52.51
CA ARG A 390 -14.39 -13.15 -51.55
C ARG A 390 -12.96 -13.31 -50.92
N THR A 391 -12.63 -14.23 -49.99
CA THR A 391 -12.74 -15.70 -50.04
C THR A 391 -12.51 -16.30 -48.65
N LYS A 392 -13.05 -17.49 -48.39
CA LYS A 392 -12.80 -18.27 -47.16
C LYS A 392 -11.52 -19.10 -47.28
N SER A 393 -10.89 -19.40 -46.13
CA SER A 393 -10.49 -20.78 -45.86
C SER A 393 -10.59 -21.07 -44.36
N ALA A 394 -11.09 -22.25 -44.02
CA ALA A 394 -11.04 -22.82 -42.69
C ALA A 394 -10.74 -24.31 -42.86
N PHE A 395 -9.89 -24.87 -42.00
CA PHE A 395 -9.67 -26.31 -41.95
C PHE A 395 -9.94 -26.84 -40.55
N ALA A 396 -10.47 -28.05 -40.49
CA ALA A 396 -11.11 -28.61 -39.31
C ALA A 396 -10.30 -29.76 -38.68
N VAL A 397 -10.70 -30.11 -37.45
CA VAL A 397 -10.09 -31.10 -36.57
C VAL A 397 -10.35 -32.54 -37.01
N GLU A 398 -9.30 -33.36 -36.97
CA GLU A 398 -9.36 -34.78 -36.57
C GLU A 398 -8.04 -35.16 -35.85
N LYS A 399 -7.95 -36.23 -35.03
CA LYS A 399 -8.85 -36.77 -34.00
C LYS A 399 -8.10 -37.88 -33.23
N GLY A 400 -8.28 -37.96 -31.91
CA GLY A 400 -7.81 -39.09 -31.08
C GLY A 400 -6.67 -38.76 -30.11
N GLY A 401 -6.58 -39.39 -28.93
CA GLY A 401 -7.58 -40.30 -28.34
C GLY A 401 -7.04 -41.13 -27.18
N SER A 402 -7.77 -41.15 -26.05
CA SER A 402 -7.41 -41.87 -24.81
C SER A 402 -6.18 -41.28 -24.08
N SER A 403 -5.97 -41.45 -22.77
CA SER A 403 -6.72 -42.20 -21.74
C SER A 403 -6.86 -41.40 -20.44
N ALA A 404 -7.75 -41.83 -19.54
CA ALA A 404 -7.95 -41.20 -18.23
C ALA A 404 -7.03 -41.77 -17.14
N SER A 405 -6.75 -40.96 -16.11
CA SER A 405 -6.73 -41.40 -14.71
C SER A 405 -6.81 -40.19 -13.77
N ALA A 406 -7.78 -40.22 -12.87
CA ALA A 406 -7.81 -39.36 -11.69
C ALA A 406 -7.33 -40.18 -10.49
N ILE A 407 -6.49 -39.59 -9.63
CA ILE A 407 -6.13 -40.16 -8.33
C ILE A 407 -6.29 -39.07 -7.28
N SER A 408 -7.06 -39.38 -6.25
CA SER A 408 -7.18 -38.58 -5.02
C SER A 408 -6.50 -39.34 -3.88
N SER A 409 -5.78 -38.63 -3.01
CA SER A 409 -5.54 -39.10 -1.63
C SER A 409 -5.17 -37.92 -0.72
N THR A 410 -5.98 -37.69 0.31
CA THR A 410 -5.49 -37.17 1.58
C THR A 410 -4.84 -38.30 2.38
N PHE A 411 -4.03 -37.98 3.40
CA PHE A 411 -4.22 -38.52 4.76
C PHE A 411 -3.34 -37.81 5.80
N ASP A 412 -3.84 -37.75 7.04
CA ASP A 412 -3.19 -37.11 8.18
C ASP A 412 -1.98 -37.89 8.73
N ALA A 413 -1.13 -37.16 9.45
CA ALA A 413 -0.10 -37.74 10.31
C ALA A 413 -0.63 -37.98 11.73
N SER A 414 -0.27 -39.10 12.34
CA SER A 414 -0.50 -39.36 13.77
C SER A 414 0.76 -39.92 14.41
N GLY A 415 1.22 -39.27 15.49
CA GLY A 415 2.43 -39.62 16.22
C GLY A 415 2.14 -39.88 17.69
N THR A 416 2.46 -41.07 18.19
CA THR A 416 2.23 -41.46 19.59
C THR A 416 3.51 -41.37 20.42
N ALA A 417 3.46 -40.72 21.58
CA ALA A 417 4.55 -40.70 22.57
C ALA A 417 4.24 -41.59 23.80
N ILE A 418 5.27 -41.98 24.54
CA ILE A 418 5.29 -43.17 25.41
C ILE A 418 4.78 -42.92 26.86
N LYS A 419 4.32 -44.01 27.49
CA LYS A 419 3.71 -44.09 28.84
C LYS A 419 4.67 -43.85 30.02
N SER A 420 4.10 -43.38 31.14
CA SER A 420 4.30 -43.89 32.52
C SER A 420 3.07 -43.47 33.36
N LYS A 421 2.34 -44.36 34.06
CA LYS A 421 2.59 -44.91 35.43
C LYS A 421 2.71 -43.80 36.51
N GLU A 422 1.98 -43.82 37.64
CA GLU A 422 1.06 -44.84 38.20
C GLU A 422 0.17 -44.29 39.35
N SER A 423 -0.95 -44.98 39.68
CA SER A 423 -1.73 -44.93 40.95
C SER A 423 -2.54 -43.65 41.32
N ARG A 424 -3.57 -43.65 42.21
CA ARG A 424 -4.63 -44.62 42.61
C ARG A 424 -5.61 -43.95 43.63
N LEU A 425 -6.92 -44.25 43.59
CA LEU A 425 -8.00 -43.82 44.54
C LEU A 425 -8.36 -42.31 44.49
N LYS A 426 -9.53 -41.81 44.93
CA LYS A 426 -10.82 -42.44 45.35
C LYS A 426 -11.99 -41.51 44.93
N ALA A 427 -13.24 -41.98 45.01
CA ALA A 427 -14.45 -41.18 44.75
C ALA A 427 -15.16 -40.77 46.05
N GLU A 428 -16.04 -39.77 45.96
CA GLU A 428 -17.17 -39.55 46.88
C GLU A 428 -18.34 -38.85 46.13
N GLU A 429 -19.57 -39.04 46.60
CA GLU A 429 -20.83 -38.58 45.97
C GLU A 429 -21.38 -37.32 46.66
N VAL A 430 -22.45 -36.71 46.10
CA VAL A 430 -23.64 -36.28 46.87
C VAL A 430 -24.84 -35.96 45.94
N SER A 431 -26.05 -36.12 46.46
CA SER A 431 -27.38 -35.94 45.83
C SER A 431 -27.85 -34.45 45.86
N SER A 432 -29.01 -33.95 45.40
CA SER A 432 -30.31 -34.59 45.10
C SER A 432 -31.31 -33.74 44.26
N SER A 433 -32.32 -34.43 43.69
CA SER A 433 -33.76 -34.05 43.58
C SER A 433 -34.26 -32.79 42.82
N SER A 434 -35.10 -33.05 41.80
CA SER A 434 -36.18 -32.18 41.25
C SER A 434 -37.55 -32.53 41.93
N PRO A 435 -38.79 -32.19 41.44
CA PRO A 435 -39.27 -31.37 40.30
C PRO A 435 -40.52 -30.47 40.60
N SER A 436 -41.08 -29.78 39.57
CA SER A 436 -42.54 -29.54 39.39
C SER A 436 -42.91 -28.85 38.05
N SER A 437 -44.18 -28.94 37.61
CA SER A 437 -44.79 -28.31 36.41
C SER A 437 -46.34 -28.24 36.62
N PRO A 438 -47.17 -27.46 35.86
CA PRO A 438 -47.62 -27.90 34.51
C PRO A 438 -48.04 -26.83 33.46
N SER A 439 -47.86 -27.17 32.17
CA SER A 439 -48.77 -27.18 30.97
C SER A 439 -50.10 -26.39 30.89
N PRO A 440 -50.76 -26.30 29.69
CA PRO A 440 -50.33 -26.31 28.26
C PRO A 440 -50.92 -25.05 27.54
N PRO A 441 -51.55 -25.06 26.32
CA PRO A 441 -51.34 -25.70 24.99
C PRO A 441 -50.98 -24.60 23.92
N THR A 442 -51.16 -24.63 22.58
CA THR A 442 -51.66 -25.54 21.50
C THR A 442 -51.00 -25.10 20.17
N THR A 443 -50.54 -25.94 19.24
CA THR A 443 -51.27 -26.45 18.02
C THR A 443 -50.23 -27.19 17.14
N ALA A 444 -50.63 -28.14 16.27
CA ALA A 444 -49.69 -29.04 15.56
C ALA A 444 -49.96 -29.20 14.05
N SER A 445 -48.96 -29.67 13.27
CA SER A 445 -49.15 -30.56 12.10
C SER A 445 -47.85 -31.16 11.51
N ARG A 446 -47.73 -32.51 11.49
CA ARG A 446 -47.24 -33.42 10.40
C ARG A 446 -45.80 -33.21 9.79
N LEU A 447 -45.05 -34.22 9.30
CA LEU A 447 -45.19 -35.69 9.16
C LEU A 447 -43.79 -36.38 9.04
N ALA A 448 -43.69 -37.69 9.35
CA ALA A 448 -42.85 -38.81 8.80
C ALA A 448 -41.47 -38.56 8.09
N ASP A 449 -40.49 -39.49 8.05
CA ASP A 449 -40.37 -40.87 8.56
C ASP A 449 -38.90 -41.31 8.82
N SER A 450 -38.65 -42.57 9.22
CA SER A 450 -37.35 -43.15 9.64
C SER A 450 -36.70 -44.11 8.62
N HIS A 451 -35.37 -44.36 8.72
CA HIS A 451 -34.73 -45.71 8.73
C HIS A 451 -33.18 -45.67 8.94
N GLN A 452 -32.47 -46.80 8.83
CA GLN A 452 -31.36 -47.19 9.74
C GLN A 452 -30.26 -48.09 9.07
N ILE A 453 -29.16 -48.40 9.81
CA ILE A 453 -28.20 -49.56 9.64
C ILE A 453 -27.19 -49.45 8.47
N SER A 454 -25.90 -49.89 8.51
CA SER A 454 -24.92 -50.25 9.58
C SER A 454 -23.48 -50.34 9.02
N ASN A 455 -22.45 -50.46 9.90
CA ASN A 455 -21.03 -50.69 9.56
C ASN A 455 -20.62 -52.18 9.54
N GLU A 456 -19.56 -52.52 8.78
CA GLU A 456 -18.52 -53.48 9.22
C GLU A 456 -17.17 -53.27 8.49
N SER A 457 -16.06 -53.85 8.99
CA SER A 457 -14.71 -53.71 8.42
C SER A 457 -13.77 -54.87 8.82
N SER A 458 -12.70 -55.11 8.06
CA SER A 458 -11.66 -56.11 8.38
C SER A 458 -10.27 -55.69 7.89
N SER A 459 -9.20 -56.32 8.38
CA SER A 459 -7.81 -55.90 8.13
C SER A 459 -6.82 -57.08 8.09
N SER A 460 -5.66 -56.88 7.43
CA SER A 460 -4.49 -57.77 7.49
C SER A 460 -3.19 -56.99 7.20
N SER A 461 -2.01 -57.61 7.30
CA SER A 461 -0.73 -56.90 7.43
C SER A 461 0.45 -57.57 6.72
N THR A 462 1.48 -56.77 6.36
CA THR A 462 2.87 -57.24 6.16
C THR A 462 3.85 -56.06 6.23
N ALA A 463 5.12 -56.30 6.56
CA ALA A 463 6.17 -55.28 6.61
C ALA A 463 7.42 -55.73 5.83
N GLY A 464 8.10 -54.79 5.14
CA GLY A 464 9.30 -55.11 4.35
C GLY A 464 10.04 -53.96 3.65
N SER A 465 9.47 -52.75 3.55
CA SER A 465 10.00 -51.70 2.65
C SER A 465 11.02 -50.72 3.25
N SER A 466 11.22 -50.71 4.57
CA SER A 466 11.84 -49.57 5.28
C SER A 466 13.31 -49.28 4.94
N VAL A 467 14.11 -50.29 4.59
CA VAL A 467 15.56 -50.13 4.39
C VAL A 467 15.88 -49.40 3.06
N VAL A 468 15.11 -49.68 2.01
CA VAL A 468 15.34 -49.12 0.66
C VAL A 468 15.06 -47.61 0.65
N VAL A 469 14.01 -47.17 1.36
CA VAL A 469 13.62 -45.75 1.45
C VAL A 469 14.71 -44.91 2.11
N VAL A 470 15.33 -45.40 3.21
CA VAL A 470 16.39 -44.67 3.92
C VAL A 470 17.61 -44.45 3.02
N LEU A 471 18.02 -45.45 2.25
CA LEU A 471 19.14 -45.33 1.31
C LEU A 471 18.85 -44.32 0.18
N ALA A 472 17.63 -44.28 -0.34
CA ALA A 472 17.22 -43.31 -1.35
C ALA A 472 17.24 -41.86 -0.82
N VAL A 473 16.76 -41.63 0.42
CA VAL A 473 16.79 -40.31 1.07
C VAL A 473 18.23 -39.83 1.31
N VAL A 474 19.13 -40.71 1.76
CA VAL A 474 20.55 -40.36 1.94
C VAL A 474 21.23 -40.02 0.61
N ALA A 475 20.94 -40.77 -0.46
CA ALA A 475 21.47 -40.47 -1.80
C ALA A 475 21.00 -39.11 -2.31
N ALA A 476 19.71 -38.78 -2.14
CA ALA A 476 19.15 -37.49 -2.52
C ALA A 476 19.81 -36.32 -1.74
N ALA A 477 20.00 -36.47 -0.42
CA ALA A 477 20.66 -35.46 0.40
C ALA A 477 22.11 -35.19 -0.03
N VAL A 478 22.87 -36.22 -0.42
CA VAL A 478 24.23 -36.07 -0.95
C VAL A 478 24.25 -35.31 -2.29
N VAL A 479 23.30 -35.57 -3.19
CA VAL A 479 23.18 -34.84 -4.46
C VAL A 479 22.86 -33.36 -4.24
N VAL A 480 21.95 -33.05 -3.32
CA VAL A 480 21.61 -31.65 -2.96
C VAL A 480 22.83 -30.93 -2.35
N LEU A 481 23.57 -31.57 -1.43
CA LEU A 481 24.80 -31.01 -0.88
C LEU A 481 25.86 -30.75 -1.95
N ALA A 482 26.05 -31.68 -2.90
CA ALA A 482 26.98 -31.49 -4.02
C ALA A 482 26.59 -30.29 -4.90
N ALA A 483 25.30 -30.11 -5.18
CA ALA A 483 24.79 -28.97 -5.94
C ALA A 483 25.02 -27.64 -5.21
N VAL A 484 24.75 -27.56 -3.91
CA VAL A 484 25.00 -26.35 -3.09
C VAL A 484 26.49 -25.99 -3.04
N VAL A 485 27.38 -26.98 -2.91
CA VAL A 485 28.83 -26.76 -2.95
C VAL A 485 29.30 -26.31 -4.34
N TYR A 486 28.72 -26.84 -5.41
CA TYR A 486 29.00 -26.41 -6.78
C TYR A 486 28.59 -24.95 -7.02
N VAL A 487 27.35 -24.57 -6.66
CA VAL A 487 26.83 -23.20 -6.80
C VAL A 487 27.68 -22.20 -6.02
N ARG A 488 28.03 -22.50 -4.76
CA ARG A 488 28.92 -21.63 -3.97
C ARG A 488 30.29 -21.45 -4.62
N ARG A 489 30.90 -22.54 -5.12
CA ARG A 489 32.20 -22.46 -5.86
C ARG A 489 32.09 -21.65 -7.16
N HIS A 490 30.97 -21.76 -7.87
CA HIS A 490 30.70 -20.97 -9.08
C HIS A 490 30.57 -19.47 -8.76
N GLN A 491 29.77 -19.12 -7.75
CA GLN A 491 29.63 -17.73 -7.28
C GLN A 491 30.98 -17.15 -6.82
N SER A 492 31.78 -17.91 -6.07
CA SER A 492 33.12 -17.47 -5.65
C SER A 492 34.06 -17.19 -6.83
N ARG A 493 33.98 -17.96 -7.93
CA ARG A 493 34.73 -17.68 -9.16
C ARG A 493 34.27 -16.39 -9.83
N MET A 494 32.96 -16.22 -10.05
CA MET A 494 32.40 -15.01 -10.67
C MET A 494 32.81 -13.74 -9.92
N LEU A 495 32.81 -13.78 -8.58
CA LEU A 495 33.26 -12.67 -7.71
C LEU A 495 34.77 -12.41 -7.81
N SER A 496 35.60 -13.43 -8.04
CA SER A 496 37.03 -13.24 -8.28
C SER A 496 37.32 -12.64 -9.66
N GLU A 497 36.55 -13.04 -10.68
CA GLU A 497 36.68 -12.56 -12.05
C GLU A 497 36.18 -11.11 -12.21
N SER A 498 35.07 -10.73 -11.56
CA SER A 498 34.59 -9.34 -11.55
C SER A 498 35.59 -8.40 -10.87
N LYS A 499 36.10 -8.77 -9.69
CA LYS A 499 37.10 -8.00 -8.95
C LYS A 499 38.42 -7.85 -9.73
N THR A 500 38.80 -8.88 -10.51
CA THR A 500 39.97 -8.81 -11.40
C THR A 500 39.73 -7.87 -12.58
N ARG A 501 38.51 -7.81 -13.12
CA ARG A 501 38.14 -6.83 -14.17
C ARG A 501 38.15 -5.39 -13.65
N GLU A 502 37.64 -5.11 -12.45
CA GLU A 502 37.70 -3.76 -11.87
C GLU A 502 39.13 -3.29 -11.65
N LEU A 503 40.00 -4.13 -11.06
CA LEU A 503 41.43 -3.78 -10.92
C LEU A 503 42.13 -3.58 -12.27
N SER A 504 41.63 -4.19 -13.35
CA SER A 504 42.16 -4.01 -14.71
C SER A 504 41.60 -2.77 -15.43
N ALA A 505 40.56 -2.13 -14.89
CA ALA A 505 39.95 -0.91 -15.44
C ALA A 505 40.50 0.39 -14.84
N LEU A 506 41.25 0.30 -13.73
CA LEU A 506 41.92 1.43 -13.10
C LEU A 506 43.17 1.83 -13.90
N ALA A 507 43.12 3.02 -14.52
CA ALA A 507 44.28 3.59 -15.21
C ALA A 507 45.45 3.87 -14.23
N PRO A 508 46.72 3.68 -14.65
CA PRO A 508 47.87 3.91 -13.78
C PRO A 508 48.02 5.39 -13.39
N LEU A 509 48.26 5.64 -12.11
CA LEU A 509 48.46 6.99 -11.58
C LEU A 509 49.70 7.68 -12.20
N PRO A 510 49.60 8.96 -12.60
CA PRO A 510 50.69 9.67 -13.26
C PRO A 510 51.87 9.91 -12.30
N THR A 511 53.03 9.33 -12.64
CA THR A 511 54.26 9.36 -11.82
C THR A 511 55.11 10.61 -12.10
N THR A 512 54.57 11.79 -11.79
CA THR A 512 55.29 13.08 -11.87
C THR A 512 55.31 13.81 -10.54
N MET A 513 56.40 13.62 -9.78
CA MET A 513 56.68 14.41 -8.57
C MET A 513 57.02 15.86 -8.96
N VAL A 514 56.12 16.80 -8.64
CA VAL A 514 56.40 18.24 -8.77
C VAL A 514 56.90 18.76 -7.41
N ASN A 515 58.15 19.21 -7.38
CA ASN A 515 58.77 19.80 -6.18
C ASN A 515 58.10 21.14 -5.82
N PHE A 516 57.24 21.14 -4.79
CA PHE A 516 56.79 22.38 -4.15
C PHE A 516 57.63 22.71 -2.93
N ARG A 517 58.36 23.82 -3.03
CA ARG A 517 59.24 24.38 -2.00
C ARG A 517 58.39 25.26 -1.07
N PRO A 518 58.45 25.12 0.27
CA PRO A 518 57.67 25.97 1.16
C PRO A 518 58.16 27.43 1.11
N GLN A 519 57.23 28.38 1.06
CA GLN A 519 57.48 29.78 1.38
C GLN A 519 57.19 30.03 2.87
N PRO A 520 57.91 30.96 3.53
CA PRO A 520 57.71 31.24 4.96
C PRO A 520 56.41 31.99 5.22
N ALA A 521 55.81 31.75 6.39
CA ALA A 521 54.61 32.44 6.82
C ALA A 521 54.87 33.94 7.07
N LEU A 522 53.95 34.79 6.61
CA LEU A 522 53.90 36.20 7.02
C LEU A 522 53.15 36.31 8.34
N VAL A 523 53.80 36.93 9.33
CA VAL A 523 53.23 37.22 10.65
C VAL A 523 52.32 38.44 10.54
N ALA A 524 51.10 38.33 11.05
CA ALA A 524 50.22 39.48 11.25
C ALA A 524 50.57 40.19 12.57
N PRO A 525 50.71 41.52 12.59
CA PRO A 525 50.79 42.29 13.83
C PRO A 525 49.39 42.61 14.37
N ASP A 526 49.17 42.39 15.66
CA ASP A 526 48.01 42.94 16.37
C ASP A 526 48.07 44.47 16.47
N SER A 527 46.91 45.12 16.62
CA SER A 527 46.48 45.78 17.88
C SER A 527 45.70 47.10 17.73
N TYR A 528 44.89 47.38 18.78
CA TYR A 528 44.07 48.57 19.05
C TYR A 528 42.86 48.81 18.13
N LEU A 529 41.60 48.79 18.61
CA LEU A 529 40.95 49.60 19.67
C LEU A 529 40.66 51.05 19.25
N LEU A 530 39.39 51.30 18.89
CA LEU A 530 38.56 52.37 19.46
C LEU A 530 37.07 51.98 19.36
#